data_AF-A0A7X5IEC7-F1
#
_entry.id   AF-A0A7X5IEC7-F1
#
_cell.length_a   1.000
_cell.length_b   1.000
_cell.length_c   1.000
_cell.angle_alpha   90.00
_cell.angle_beta   90.00
_cell.angle_gamma   90.00
#
_symmetry.space_group_name_H-M   'P 1'
#
loop_
_entity.id
_entity.type
_entity.pdbx_description
1 polymer ?
#
loop_
_entity_poly.entity_id
_entity_poly.type
_entity_poly.pdbx_seq_one_letter_code
_entity_poly.pdbx_strand_id
1 'polypeptide(L)'
;MIYLMFKDEIIGDISIDSMENFWVYGTYKLYENAKKFEELFKALVNEDEIFDETKFDKEFIDHDNWFINNNGKILGITIPAIYFDDKLISFRFR
;
A
#
# COMPACT_ATOMS: atom_id res chain seq x y z
N MET A 1 15.42 6.15 -4.00
CA MET A 1 14.08 6.67 -3.71
C MET A 1 13.09 5.60 -4.10
N ILE A 2 12.14 5.30 -3.22
CA ILE A 2 11.19 4.21 -3.41
C ILE A 2 9.80 4.82 -3.51
N TYR A 3 9.06 4.45 -4.54
CA TYR A 3 7.71 4.95 -4.80
C TYR A 3 6.69 3.85 -4.65
N LEU A 4 5.55 4.19 -4.05
CA LEU A 4 4.36 3.33 -4.06
C LEU A 4 3.58 3.57 -5.35
N MET A 5 3.16 2.49 -6.00
CA MET A 5 2.46 2.54 -7.28
C MET A 5 1.18 1.71 -7.26
N PHE A 6 0.16 2.24 -7.93
CA PHE A 6 -1.03 1.49 -8.35
C PHE A 6 -1.06 1.46 -9.87
N LYS A 7 -0.99 0.25 -10.46
CA LYS A 7 -0.73 0.03 -11.88
C LYS A 7 0.52 0.81 -12.32
N ASP A 8 0.36 1.74 -13.24
CA ASP A 8 1.42 2.62 -13.77
C ASP A 8 1.47 4.00 -13.09
N GLU A 9 0.59 4.28 -12.14
CA GLU A 9 0.55 5.56 -11.41
C GLU A 9 1.42 5.52 -10.15
N ILE A 10 2.30 6.51 -9.98
CA ILE A 10 2.94 6.79 -8.69
C ILE A 10 1.92 7.51 -7.79
N ILE A 11 1.67 6.96 -6.61
CA ILE A 11 0.69 7.46 -5.64
C ILE A 11 1.33 7.92 -4.33
N GLY A 12 2.64 7.76 -4.18
CA GLY A 12 3.38 8.26 -3.01
C GLY A 12 4.84 7.84 -3.00
N ASP A 13 5.57 8.36 -2.03
CA ASP A 13 6.93 7.92 -1.70
C ASP A 13 6.95 7.14 -0.38
N ILE A 14 7.87 6.17 -0.28
CA ILE A 14 8.06 5.33 0.90
C ILE A 14 9.52 5.32 1.34
N SER A 15 9.74 5.20 2.64
CA SER A 15 11.04 4.92 3.25
C SER A 15 10.93 3.63 4.05
N ILE A 16 11.79 2.65 3.75
CA ILE A 16 11.78 1.34 4.41
C ILE A 16 12.61 1.45 5.70
N ASP A 17 12.00 1.10 6.83
CA ASP A 17 12.62 1.14 8.14
C ASP A 17 13.15 -0.24 8.54
N SER A 18 12.37 -1.30 8.31
CA SER A 18 12.75 -2.67 8.65
C SER A 18 12.08 -3.72 7.75
N MET A 19 12.57 -4.96 7.84
CA MET A 19 11.98 -6.12 7.18
C MET A 19 12.04 -7.33 8.13
N GLU A 20 10.88 -7.89 8.45
CA GLU A 20 10.75 -9.02 9.39
C GLU A 20 9.71 -10.02 8.88
N ASN A 21 9.99 -11.33 8.94
CA ASN A 21 9.03 -12.38 8.61
C ASN A 21 8.24 -12.14 7.30
N PHE A 22 8.95 -11.77 6.22
CA PHE A 22 8.39 -11.44 4.89
C PHE A 22 7.62 -10.12 4.78
N TRP A 23 7.43 -9.41 5.89
CA TRP A 23 6.86 -8.07 5.93
C TRP A 23 7.93 -7.00 5.80
N VAL A 24 7.61 -5.98 5.03
CA VAL A 24 8.37 -4.74 4.92
C VAL A 24 7.61 -3.66 5.66
N TYR A 25 8.29 -2.94 6.53
CA TYR A 25 7.74 -1.85 7.32
C TYR A 25 8.45 -0.55 6.97
N GLY A 26 7.72 0.56 7.02
CA GLY A 26 8.28 1.86 6.71
C GLY A 26 7.34 3.01 7.00
N THR A 27 7.75 4.18 6.55
CA THR A 27 6.96 5.40 6.52
C THR A 27 6.60 5.78 5.08
N TYR A 28 5.60 6.65 4.93
CA TYR A 28 5.10 7.04 3.63
C TYR A 28 4.73 8.52 3.54
N LYS A 29 4.63 9.02 2.31
CA LYS A 29 3.94 10.25 1.96
C LYS A 29 3.08 9.99 0.73
N LEU A 30 1.76 9.97 0.93
CA LEU A 30 0.81 9.81 -0.16
C LEU A 30 0.64 11.11 -0.94
N TYR A 31 0.40 10.97 -2.24
CA TYR A 31 0.09 12.07 -3.15
C TYR A 31 -1.43 12.25 -3.27
N GLU A 32 -1.86 13.36 -3.87
CA GLU A 32 -3.27 13.72 -3.97
C GLU A 32 -4.10 12.65 -4.70
N ASN A 33 -3.51 12.01 -5.72
CA ASN A 33 -4.15 10.93 -6.47
C ASN A 33 -4.36 9.65 -5.64
N ALA A 34 -3.74 9.53 -4.46
CA ALA A 34 -3.96 8.39 -3.56
C ALA A 34 -5.27 8.49 -2.75
N LYS A 35 -5.91 9.66 -2.69
CA LYS A 35 -7.16 9.86 -1.91
C LYS A 35 -8.28 8.91 -2.32
N LYS A 36 -8.29 8.46 -3.58
CA LYS A 36 -9.25 7.46 -4.08
C LYS A 36 -9.17 6.10 -3.37
N PHE A 37 -8.07 5.81 -2.68
CA PHE A 37 -7.85 4.56 -1.94
C PHE A 37 -8.04 4.70 -0.43
N GLU A 38 -8.36 5.90 0.08
CA GLU A 38 -8.36 6.17 1.52
C GLU A 38 -9.28 5.22 2.30
N GLU A 39 -10.49 4.98 1.80
CA GLU A 39 -11.45 4.07 2.44
C GLU A 39 -10.99 2.60 2.39
N LEU A 40 -10.32 2.18 1.31
CA LEU A 40 -9.72 0.84 1.24
C LEU A 40 -8.61 0.70 2.30
N PHE A 41 -7.73 1.70 2.38
CA PHE A 41 -6.62 1.69 3.33
C PHE A 41 -7.11 1.65 4.78
N LYS A 42 -8.11 2.46 5.14
CA LYS A 42 -8.74 2.42 6.47
C LYS A 42 -9.34 1.06 6.76
N ALA A 43 -10.06 0.47 5.80
CA ALA A 43 -10.71 -0.82 5.99
C ALA A 43 -9.71 -1.98 6.15
N LEU A 44 -8.54 -1.93 5.50
CA LEU A 44 -7.51 -2.97 5.61
C LEU A 44 -6.84 -3.05 6.98
N VAL A 45 -6.78 -1.93 7.70
CA VAL A 45 -6.14 -1.84 9.02
C VAL A 45 -7.14 -1.76 10.17
N ASN A 46 -8.44 -1.83 9.87
CA ASN A 46 -9.49 -1.84 10.88
C ASN A 46 -9.59 -3.22 11.52
N GLU A 47 -9.17 -3.35 12.77
CA GLU A 47 -9.24 -4.60 13.53
C GLU A 47 -10.64 -4.86 14.14
N ASP A 48 -11.50 -3.83 14.22
CA ASP A 48 -12.84 -3.94 14.79
C ASP A 48 -13.86 -4.54 13.80
N GLU A 49 -13.53 -4.56 12.50
CA GLU A 49 -14.41 -5.05 11.44
C GLU A 49 -13.70 -6.09 10.56
N ILE A 50 -14.47 -7.08 10.07
CA ILE A 50 -13.96 -7.99 9.05
C ILE A 50 -13.88 -7.25 7.72
N PHE A 51 -12.71 -7.27 7.08
CA PHE A 51 -12.51 -6.70 5.76
C PHE A 51 -13.45 -7.35 4.73
N ASP A 52 -14.37 -6.54 4.18
CA ASP A 52 -15.34 -6.96 3.17
C ASP A 52 -14.95 -6.44 1.79
N GLU A 53 -14.24 -7.28 1.03
CA GLU A 53 -13.79 -7.02 -0.33
C GLU A 53 -14.92 -6.62 -1.29
N THR A 54 -16.17 -7.03 -1.03
CA THR A 54 -17.30 -6.77 -1.95
C THR A 54 -17.72 -5.30 -1.97
N LYS A 55 -17.25 -4.50 -1.01
CA LYS A 55 -17.52 -3.05 -0.90
C LYS A 55 -16.57 -2.19 -1.74
N PHE A 56 -15.52 -2.76 -2.31
CA PHE A 56 -14.48 -2.02 -3.02
C PHE A 56 -14.43 -2.35 -4.51
N ASP A 57 -13.84 -1.45 -5.30
CA ASP A 57 -13.56 -1.73 -6.70
C ASP A 57 -12.64 -2.95 -6.80
N LYS A 58 -13.00 -3.90 -7.69
CA LYS A 58 -12.21 -5.10 -7.94
C LYS A 58 -10.78 -4.77 -8.34
N GLU A 59 -10.56 -3.67 -9.04
CA GLU A 59 -9.22 -3.26 -9.42
C GLU A 59 -8.38 -2.84 -8.21
N PHE A 60 -8.99 -2.29 -7.16
CA PHE A 60 -8.26 -1.82 -5.98
C PHE A 60 -7.86 -2.97 -5.06
N ILE A 61 -8.70 -4.00 -4.97
CA ILE A 61 -8.41 -5.22 -4.20
C ILE A 61 -7.61 -6.26 -4.99
N ASP A 62 -7.40 -6.03 -6.29
CA ASP A 62 -6.52 -6.87 -7.08
C ASP A 62 -5.06 -6.60 -6.73
N HIS A 63 -4.51 -7.57 -6.04
CA HIS A 63 -3.12 -7.69 -5.65
C HIS A 63 -2.14 -7.40 -6.81
N ASP A 64 -2.45 -7.81 -8.03
CA ASP A 64 -1.56 -7.63 -9.19
C ASP A 64 -1.50 -6.18 -9.70
N ASN A 65 -2.30 -5.27 -9.13
CA ASN A 65 -2.24 -3.84 -9.42
C ASN A 65 -1.33 -3.05 -8.48
N TRP A 66 -0.67 -3.67 -7.49
CA TRP A 66 0.14 -2.96 -6.49
C TRP A 66 1.62 -3.24 -6.63
N PHE A 67 2.40 -2.16 -6.65
CA PHE A 67 3.85 -2.23 -6.87
C PHE A 67 4.62 -1.22 -6.04
N ILE A 68 5.92 -1.46 -5.89
CA ILE A 68 6.88 -0.41 -5.58
C ILE A 68 7.83 -0.21 -6.76
N ASN A 69 8.26 1.03 -6.97
CA ASN A 69 9.38 1.34 -7.84
C ASN A 69 10.58 1.73 -6.98
N ASN A 70 11.58 0.84 -6.95
CA ASN A 70 12.84 1.07 -6.25
C ASN A 70 13.93 1.39 -7.27
N ASN A 71 14.24 2.69 -7.42
CA ASN A 71 15.28 3.18 -8.33
C ASN A 71 15.13 2.66 -9.79
N GLY A 72 13.91 2.63 -10.31
CA GLY A 72 13.59 2.16 -11.66
C GLY A 72 13.23 0.68 -11.74
N LYS A 73 13.44 -0.11 -10.68
CA LYS A 73 13.00 -1.50 -10.61
C LYS A 73 11.59 -1.59 -10.04
N ILE A 74 10.64 -2.06 -10.85
CA ILE A 74 9.26 -2.32 -10.44
C ILE A 74 9.19 -3.70 -9.78
N LEU A 75 8.61 -3.76 -8.58
CA LEU A 75 8.43 -4.98 -7.79
C LEU A 75 6.98 -5.07 -7.34
N GLY A 76 6.34 -6.23 -7.55
CA GLY A 76 4.98 -6.47 -7.09
C GLY A 76 4.91 -6.60 -5.58
N ILE A 77 3.88 -6.00 -4.97
CA ILE A 77 3.63 -6.06 -3.53
C ILE A 77 2.17 -6.35 -3.24
N THR A 78 1.87 -6.91 -2.06
CA THR A 78 0.51 -6.93 -1.51
C THR A 78 -0.11 -5.55 -1.47
N ILE A 79 -1.45 -5.47 -1.41
CA ILE A 79 -2.12 -4.20 -1.12
C ILE A 79 -1.48 -3.64 0.15
N PRO A 80 -0.97 -2.39 0.13
CA PRO A 80 -0.27 -1.84 1.28
C PRO A 80 -1.27 -1.57 2.40
N ALA A 81 -0.93 -2.02 3.60
CA ALA A 81 -1.60 -1.59 4.81
C ALA A 81 -1.04 -0.22 5.21
N ILE A 82 -1.91 0.79 5.23
CA ILE A 82 -1.55 2.19 5.52
C ILE A 82 -2.19 2.57 6.86
N TYR A 83 -1.34 2.84 7.84
CA TYR A 83 -1.73 3.27 9.18
C TYR A 83 -1.64 4.79 9.27
N PHE A 84 -2.78 5.48 9.08
CA PHE A 84 -2.81 6.94 8.99
C PHE A 84 -2.37 7.65 10.27
N ASP A 85 -2.71 7.09 11.44
CA ASP A 85 -2.42 7.69 12.74
C ASP A 85 -0.91 7.65 13.05
N ASP A 86 -0.26 6.52 12.75
CA ASP A 86 1.17 6.31 13.00
C ASP A 86 2.07 6.75 11.84
N LYS A 87 1.48 7.07 10.67
CA LYS A 87 2.17 7.33 9.40
C LYS A 87 3.06 6.18 8.96
N LEU A 88 2.60 4.95 9.23
CA LEU A 88 3.30 3.72 8.87
C LEU A 88 2.67 3.02 7.68
N ILE A 89 3.50 2.31 6.93
CA ILE A 89 3.09 1.42 5.85
C ILE A 89 3.67 0.03 6.10
N SER A 90 2.89 -1.00 5.79
CA SER A 90 3.42 -2.37 5.69
C SER A 90 2.92 -3.10 4.45
N PHE A 91 3.75 -3.95 3.88
CA PHE A 91 3.42 -4.79 2.73
C PHE A 91 4.35 -6.01 2.65
N ARG A 92 4.02 -6.95 1.76
CA ARG A 92 4.88 -8.09 1.41
C ARG A 92 5.19 -8.06 -0.08
N PHE A 93 6.37 -8.54 -0.46
CA PHE A 93 6.68 -8.82 -1.87
C PHE A 93 5.88 -10.03 -2.37
N ARG A 94 5.59 -10.04 -3.67
CA ARG A 94 4.99 -11.17 -4.39
C ARG A 94 6.00 -11.86 -5.30
#